data_AF-A0A6N8JKS1-F1
#
_entry.id   AF-A0A6N8JKS1-F1
#
_cell.length_a   1.000
_cell.length_b   1.000
_cell.length_c   1.000
_cell.angle_alpha   90.00
_cell.angle_beta   90.00
_cell.angle_gamma   90.00
#
_symmetry.space_group_name_H-M   'P 1'
#
loop_
_entity.id
_entity.type
_entity.pdbx_description
1 polymer ?
#
loop_
_entity_poly.entity_id
_entity_poly.type
_entity_poly.pdbx_seq_one_letter_code
_entity_poly.pdbx_strand_id
1 'polypeptide(L)'
;MATRVGAAAAVAAPPAGSRAGVGAVAAAEGASAAVSMEGGAVGAEGLSAKAAAEEAFARLSVLYEQLPLWEERGAQLSRARSAAEVDDLHRVAGYRAAELREAEARVEQAQAAVAVAEADGADSDRLGDLRLMLMAAGTQRGLRVGPAQNAERAVRQALAASDFATLEEVQEALLSADALEALAAQVAAYQREYAEALALCQRLEADEDAAA
;
A
#
# COMPACT_ATOMS: atom_id res chain seq x y z
N MET A 1 -26.34 -3.88 30.16
CA MET A 1 -27.05 -4.54 29.05
C MET A 1 -26.41 -4.12 27.75
N ALA A 2 -25.64 -5.01 27.13
CA ALA A 2 -25.30 -4.98 25.71
C ALA A 2 -24.77 -6.36 25.34
N THR A 3 -25.62 -7.13 24.67
CA THR A 3 -25.36 -8.48 24.15
C THR A 3 -24.72 -8.34 22.77
N ARG A 4 -23.61 -9.04 22.50
CA ARG A 4 -23.23 -9.46 21.14
C ARG A 4 -22.61 -10.85 21.14
N VAL A 5 -23.46 -11.82 20.79
CA VAL A 5 -23.19 -13.03 20.01
C VAL A 5 -22.61 -12.58 18.66
N GLY A 6 -21.68 -13.22 17.93
CA GLY A 6 -20.97 -14.50 17.98
C GLY A 6 -20.48 -14.77 16.54
N ALA A 7 -19.38 -15.51 16.36
CA ALA A 7 -19.07 -16.38 15.21
C ALA A 7 -17.55 -16.68 15.17
N ALA A 8 -17.20 -17.88 15.62
CA ALA A 8 -15.91 -18.51 15.37
C ALA A 8 -16.02 -19.36 14.09
N ALA A 9 -15.06 -19.26 13.19
CA ALA A 9 -14.89 -20.20 12.08
C ALA A 9 -13.46 -20.75 12.13
N ALA A 10 -13.35 -22.00 12.56
CA ALA A 10 -12.11 -22.77 12.59
C ALA A 10 -11.78 -23.28 11.18
N VAL A 11 -10.52 -23.12 10.80
CA VAL A 11 -9.93 -23.55 9.52
C VAL A 11 -9.74 -25.07 9.53
N ALA A 12 -10.29 -25.73 8.51
CA ALA A 12 -10.07 -27.14 8.21
C ALA A 12 -8.98 -27.30 7.15
N ALA A 13 -8.00 -28.17 7.42
CA ALA A 13 -6.96 -28.60 6.50
C ALA A 13 -7.46 -29.63 5.47
N PRO A 14 -6.82 -29.73 4.29
CA PRO A 14 -6.88 -30.94 3.46
C PRO A 14 -5.49 -31.55 3.12
N PRO A 15 -5.46 -32.78 2.56
CA PRO A 15 -4.48 -33.81 2.92
C PRO A 15 -3.38 -34.09 1.87
N ALA A 16 -2.40 -34.90 2.31
CA ALA A 16 -1.29 -35.46 1.54
C ALA A 16 -1.65 -36.70 0.69
N GLY A 17 -0.89 -36.87 -0.40
CA GLY A 17 -0.79 -38.08 -1.25
C GLY A 17 -0.64 -37.67 -2.73
N SER A 18 0.13 -38.31 -3.62
CA SER A 18 0.94 -39.54 -3.64
C SER A 18 1.64 -39.62 -5.01
N ARG A 19 2.83 -40.23 -5.10
CA ARG A 19 3.33 -41.17 -6.15
C ARG A 19 4.85 -41.35 -5.99
N ALA A 20 5.35 -42.48 -5.48
CA ALA A 20 5.50 -43.79 -6.11
C ALA A 20 6.62 -43.84 -7.18
N GLY A 21 7.66 -44.64 -6.91
CA GLY A 21 8.72 -44.98 -7.87
C GLY A 21 9.98 -45.58 -7.22
N VAL A 22 9.86 -46.72 -6.53
CA VAL A 22 11.00 -47.51 -6.06
C VAL A 22 11.46 -48.42 -7.20
N GLY A 23 12.70 -48.27 -7.64
CA GLY A 23 13.39 -49.19 -8.53
C GLY A 23 14.82 -49.40 -8.04
N ALA A 24 15.09 -50.58 -7.48
CA ALA A 24 16.42 -51.02 -7.08
C ALA A 24 17.06 -51.88 -8.18
N VAL A 25 18.33 -51.62 -8.50
CA VAL A 25 19.32 -52.55 -9.07
C VAL A 25 20.70 -51.93 -8.81
N ALA A 26 21.49 -52.46 -7.87
CA ALA A 26 22.46 -53.55 -8.03
C ALA A 26 23.90 -53.03 -8.27
N ALA A 27 24.79 -53.54 -7.42
CA ALA A 27 26.20 -53.23 -7.29
C ALA A 27 27.03 -53.52 -8.55
N ALA A 28 28.10 -52.75 -8.70
CA ALA A 28 29.33 -53.20 -9.35
C ALA A 28 30.53 -52.57 -8.62
N GLU A 29 31.29 -53.42 -7.93
CA GLU A 29 32.67 -53.13 -7.53
C GLU A 29 33.52 -52.88 -8.78
N GLY A 30 34.37 -51.86 -8.71
CA GLY A 30 35.33 -51.52 -9.75
C GLY A 30 36.57 -50.90 -9.12
N ALA A 31 37.55 -51.77 -8.91
CA ALA A 31 38.96 -51.56 -8.59
C ALA A 31 39.55 -50.13 -8.61
N SER A 32 40.29 -49.88 -7.52
CA SER A 32 41.40 -48.95 -7.36
C SER A 32 42.29 -48.81 -8.61
N ALA A 33 42.51 -47.56 -9.02
CA ALA A 33 43.72 -47.14 -9.73
C ALA A 33 44.10 -45.74 -9.24
N ALA A 34 45.15 -45.69 -8.43
CA ALA A 34 45.81 -44.45 -8.05
C ALA A 34 46.52 -43.84 -9.26
N VAL A 35 46.19 -42.59 -9.58
CA VAL A 35 47.07 -41.69 -10.35
C VAL A 35 47.15 -40.40 -9.56
N SER A 36 48.33 -40.13 -9.01
CA SER A 36 48.69 -38.84 -8.45
C SER A 36 48.69 -37.80 -9.55
N MET A 37 47.89 -36.76 -9.38
CA MET A 37 48.15 -35.44 -9.95
C MET A 37 48.20 -34.49 -8.77
N GLU A 38 49.40 -33.98 -8.50
CA GLU A 38 49.63 -32.87 -7.59
C GLU A 38 48.75 -31.69 -8.00
N GLY A 39 47.82 -31.35 -7.13
CA GLY A 39 47.00 -30.16 -7.16
C GLY A 39 46.49 -29.98 -5.73
N GLY A 40 46.82 -28.84 -5.13
CA GLY A 40 46.78 -28.60 -3.68
C GLY A 40 45.51 -29.08 -2.99
N ALA A 41 45.67 -29.49 -1.73
CA ALA A 41 44.60 -29.90 -0.84
C ALA A 41 43.60 -28.76 -0.62
N VAL A 42 42.67 -28.59 -1.55
CA VAL A 42 41.38 -27.96 -1.27
C VAL A 42 40.61 -29.02 -0.49
N GLY A 43 40.65 -28.93 0.85
CA GLY A 43 39.89 -29.84 1.71
C GLY A 43 38.42 -29.88 1.29
N ALA A 44 37.71 -30.96 1.57
CA ALA A 44 36.28 -31.10 1.27
C ALA A 44 35.44 -29.91 1.78
N GLU A 45 35.91 -29.21 2.83
CA GLU A 45 35.33 -27.97 3.35
C GLU A 45 35.47 -26.77 2.38
N GLY A 46 36.57 -26.65 1.65
CA GLY A 46 36.78 -25.60 0.64
C GLY A 46 35.96 -25.82 -0.64
N LEU A 47 35.71 -27.09 -1.02
CA LEU A 47 34.79 -27.43 -2.11
C LEU A 47 33.33 -27.11 -1.75
N SER A 48 32.96 -27.31 -0.48
CA SER A 48 31.64 -26.93 0.06
C SER A 48 31.47 -25.41 0.13
N ALA A 49 32.50 -24.67 0.54
CA ALA A 49 32.46 -23.21 0.59
C ALA A 49 32.33 -22.59 -0.81
N LYS A 50 33.10 -23.10 -1.78
CA LYS A 50 33.01 -22.67 -3.18
C LYS A 50 31.63 -22.94 -3.78
N ALA A 51 31.06 -24.13 -3.55
CA ALA A 51 29.71 -24.46 -4.01
C ALA A 51 28.65 -23.53 -3.40
N ALA A 52 28.78 -23.19 -2.12
CA ALA A 52 27.89 -22.24 -1.44
C ALA A 52 28.02 -20.81 -2.03
N ALA A 53 29.23 -20.38 -2.40
CA ALA A 53 29.47 -19.11 -3.06
C ALA A 53 28.86 -19.07 -4.48
N GLU A 54 29.02 -20.12 -5.26
CA GLU A 54 28.41 -20.26 -6.58
C GLU A 54 26.86 -20.23 -6.49
N GLU A 55 26.27 -20.91 -5.51
CA GLU A 55 24.82 -20.88 -5.29
C GLU A 55 24.32 -19.50 -4.86
N ALA A 56 25.03 -18.85 -3.92
CA ALA A 56 24.70 -17.50 -3.46
C ALA A 56 24.75 -16.49 -4.61
N PHE A 57 25.79 -16.55 -5.45
CA PHE A 57 25.95 -15.70 -6.61
C PHE A 57 24.90 -15.98 -7.70
N ALA A 58 24.59 -17.25 -7.97
CA ALA A 58 23.54 -17.62 -8.91
C ALA A 58 22.17 -17.07 -8.46
N ARG A 59 21.85 -17.18 -7.16
CA ARG A 59 20.64 -16.59 -6.59
C ARG A 59 20.61 -15.06 -6.75
N LEU A 60 21.71 -14.37 -6.43
CA LEU A 60 21.80 -12.92 -6.59
C LEU A 60 21.67 -12.49 -8.05
N SER A 61 22.27 -13.25 -8.98
CA SER A 61 22.19 -12.99 -10.42
C SER A 61 20.75 -13.05 -10.93
N VAL A 62 19.99 -14.07 -10.54
CA VAL A 62 18.55 -14.18 -10.88
C VAL A 62 17.76 -12.99 -10.32
N LEU A 63 18.05 -12.57 -9.08
CA LEU A 63 17.36 -11.42 -8.49
C LEU A 63 17.74 -10.10 -9.17
N TYR A 64 18.99 -9.94 -9.59
CA TYR A 64 19.47 -8.78 -10.32
C TYR A 64 18.85 -8.68 -11.73
N GLU A 65 18.70 -9.81 -12.43
CA GLU A 65 17.99 -9.85 -13.72
C GLU A 65 16.52 -9.40 -13.61
N GLN A 66 15.89 -9.62 -12.45
CA GLN A 66 14.53 -9.19 -12.16
C GLN A 66 14.42 -7.73 -11.71
N LEU A 67 15.53 -7.02 -11.47
CA LEU A 67 15.52 -5.68 -10.91
C LEU A 67 14.66 -4.68 -11.69
N PRO A 68 14.73 -4.60 -13.05
CA PRO A 68 13.92 -3.65 -13.80
C PRO A 68 12.40 -3.84 -13.60
N LEU A 69 11.95 -5.10 -13.49
CA LEU A 69 10.56 -5.41 -13.21
C LEU A 69 10.14 -4.88 -11.82
N TRP A 70 10.99 -5.08 -10.82
CA TRP A 70 10.68 -4.67 -9.46
C TRP A 70 10.82 -3.16 -9.24
N GLU A 71 11.65 -2.47 -10.03
CA GLU A 71 11.67 -1.02 -10.10
C GLU A 71 10.35 -0.46 -10.64
N GLU A 72 9.81 -1.05 -11.72
CA GLU A 72 8.49 -0.68 -12.25
C GLU A 72 7.39 -0.91 -11.22
N ARG A 73 7.41 -2.06 -10.52
CA ARG A 73 6.47 -2.36 -9.43
C ARG A 73 6.61 -1.40 -8.25
N GLY A 74 7.82 -0.98 -7.93
CA GLY A 74 8.10 0.03 -6.90
C GLY A 74 7.55 1.40 -7.29
N ALA A 75 7.72 1.81 -8.55
CA ALA A 75 7.14 3.04 -9.08
C ALA A 75 5.61 2.97 -9.08
N GLN A 76 5.02 1.84 -9.49
CA GLN A 76 3.58 1.59 -9.41
C GLN A 76 3.06 1.72 -7.97
N LEU A 77 3.77 1.15 -7.00
CA LEU A 77 3.41 1.23 -5.58
C LEU A 77 3.46 2.68 -5.07
N SER A 78 4.53 3.42 -5.39
CA SER A 78 4.67 4.83 -5.02
C SER A 78 3.53 5.67 -5.59
N ARG A 79 3.24 5.49 -6.89
CA ARG A 79 2.15 6.17 -7.58
C ARG A 79 0.79 5.84 -6.96
N ALA A 80 0.51 4.58 -6.66
CA ALA A 80 -0.74 4.16 -6.04
C ALA A 80 -0.93 4.71 -4.61
N ARG A 81 0.16 4.83 -3.83
CA ARG A 81 0.12 5.48 -2.50
C ARG A 81 -0.20 6.96 -2.61
N SER A 82 0.48 7.67 -3.52
CA SER A 82 0.21 9.08 -3.77
C SER A 82 -1.24 9.30 -4.24
N ALA A 83 -1.75 8.42 -5.12
CA ALA A 83 -3.14 8.46 -5.55
C ALA A 83 -4.12 8.32 -4.37
N ALA A 84 -3.88 7.35 -3.48
CA ALA A 84 -4.72 7.13 -2.29
C ALA A 84 -4.77 8.36 -1.37
N GLU A 85 -3.63 9.02 -1.15
CA GLU A 85 -3.57 10.25 -0.34
C GLU A 85 -4.37 11.40 -0.95
N VAL A 86 -4.26 11.60 -2.27
CA VAL A 86 -5.02 12.64 -2.98
C VAL A 86 -6.52 12.32 -2.98
N ASP A 87 -6.90 11.06 -3.20
CA ASP A 87 -8.30 10.63 -3.18
C ASP A 87 -8.95 10.82 -1.80
N ASP A 88 -8.24 10.48 -0.72
CA ASP A 88 -8.72 10.70 0.64
C ASP A 88 -9.03 12.18 0.91
N LEU A 89 -8.12 13.08 0.50
CA LEU A 89 -8.33 14.52 0.59
C LEU A 89 -9.50 14.97 -0.28
N HIS A 90 -9.63 14.42 -1.49
CA HIS A 90 -10.73 14.74 -2.40
C HIS A 90 -12.08 14.34 -1.80
N ARG A 91 -12.18 13.16 -1.20
CA ARG A 91 -13.37 12.69 -0.49
C ARG A 91 -13.72 13.58 0.70
N VAL A 92 -12.74 14.00 1.49
CA VAL A 92 -12.93 14.96 2.60
C VAL A 92 -13.44 16.30 2.06
N ALA A 93 -12.85 16.82 0.99
CA ALA A 93 -13.29 18.06 0.36
C ALA A 93 -14.74 17.96 -0.15
N GLY A 94 -15.11 16.84 -0.77
CA GLY A 94 -16.48 16.56 -1.21
C GLY A 94 -17.48 16.58 -0.05
N TYR A 95 -17.14 15.96 1.08
CA TYR A 95 -17.96 15.99 2.29
C TYR A 95 -18.12 17.42 2.84
N ARG A 96 -17.02 18.18 2.97
CA ARG A 96 -17.08 19.57 3.48
C ARG A 96 -17.86 20.50 2.55
N ALA A 97 -17.74 20.31 1.23
CA ALA A 97 -18.52 21.04 0.25
C ALA A 97 -20.01 20.71 0.34
N ALA A 98 -20.38 19.45 0.60
CA ALA A 98 -21.77 19.07 0.84
C ALA A 98 -22.34 19.73 2.11
N GLU A 99 -21.60 19.69 3.23
CA GLU A 99 -22.03 20.35 4.47
C GLU A 99 -22.23 21.87 4.28
N LEU A 100 -21.35 22.51 3.52
CA LEU A 100 -21.48 23.95 3.22
C LEU A 100 -22.74 24.21 2.37
N ARG A 101 -22.97 23.44 1.31
CA ARG A 101 -24.18 23.58 0.46
C ARG A 101 -25.47 23.40 1.27
N GLU A 102 -25.51 22.44 2.19
CA GLU A 102 -26.67 22.25 3.07
C GLU A 102 -26.88 23.43 4.04
N ALA A 103 -25.81 24.07 4.51
CA ALA A 103 -25.92 25.27 5.33
C ALA A 103 -26.35 26.49 4.51
N GLU A 104 -25.89 26.60 3.26
CA GLU A 104 -26.30 27.66 2.32
C GLU A 104 -27.78 27.54 1.97
N ALA A 105 -28.26 26.33 1.65
CA ALA A 105 -29.69 26.08 1.40
C ALA A 105 -30.56 26.47 2.62
N ARG A 106 -30.09 26.22 3.85
CA ARG A 106 -30.80 26.65 5.08
C ARG A 106 -30.86 28.16 5.24
N VAL A 107 -29.82 28.88 4.83
CA VAL A 107 -29.84 30.35 4.81
C VAL A 107 -30.86 30.85 3.81
N GLU A 108 -30.86 30.31 2.59
CA GLU A 108 -31.83 30.69 1.54
C GLU A 108 -33.29 30.43 2.00
N GLN A 109 -33.55 29.26 2.60
CA GLN A 109 -34.86 28.94 3.16
C GLN A 109 -35.29 29.90 4.27
N ALA A 110 -34.39 30.24 5.20
CA ALA A 110 -34.68 31.18 6.27
C ALA A 110 -34.91 32.61 5.73
N GLN A 111 -34.16 33.04 4.72
CA GLN A 111 -34.39 34.31 4.03
C GLN A 111 -35.75 34.36 3.36
N ALA A 112 -36.12 33.30 2.63
CA ALA A 112 -37.43 33.20 1.99
C ALA A 112 -38.56 33.23 3.02
N ALA A 113 -38.41 32.55 4.15
CA ALA A 113 -39.41 32.55 5.23
C ALA A 113 -39.62 33.96 5.83
N VAL A 114 -38.54 34.71 6.06
CA VAL A 114 -38.61 36.12 6.48
C VAL A 114 -39.35 36.95 5.43
N ALA A 115 -38.96 36.85 4.16
CA ALA A 115 -39.56 37.64 3.08
C ALA A 115 -41.07 37.37 2.91
N VAL A 116 -41.48 36.10 2.99
CA VAL A 116 -42.91 35.72 2.94
C VAL A 116 -43.67 36.29 4.13
N ALA A 117 -43.14 36.15 5.35
CA ALA A 117 -43.79 36.68 6.54
C ALA A 117 -43.90 38.21 6.52
N GLU A 118 -42.90 38.91 5.98
CA GLU A 118 -42.95 40.36 5.78
C GLU A 118 -44.03 40.76 4.76
N ALA A 119 -44.14 40.03 3.64
CA ALA A 119 -45.17 40.26 2.63
C ALA A 119 -46.59 39.98 3.16
N ASP A 120 -46.74 38.96 4.01
CA ASP A 120 -48.01 38.59 4.64
C ASP A 120 -48.42 39.52 5.80
N GLY A 121 -47.57 40.48 6.17
CA GLY A 121 -47.82 41.39 7.29
C GLY A 121 -47.83 40.67 8.65
N ALA A 122 -46.98 39.65 8.81
CA ALA A 122 -46.82 38.94 10.08
C ALA A 122 -46.50 39.91 11.23
N ASP A 123 -46.95 39.54 12.44
CA ASP A 123 -46.68 40.32 13.63
C ASP A 123 -45.17 40.38 13.98
N SER A 124 -44.83 41.30 14.88
CA SER A 124 -43.44 41.57 15.27
C SER A 124 -42.77 40.37 15.92
N ASP A 125 -43.52 39.56 16.66
CA ASP A 125 -42.97 38.41 17.40
C ASP A 125 -42.57 37.31 16.40
N ARG A 126 -43.46 36.95 15.47
CA ARG A 126 -43.17 35.97 14.41
C ARG A 126 -42.03 36.42 13.50
N LEU A 127 -41.96 37.69 13.15
CA LEU A 127 -40.83 38.24 12.38
C LEU A 127 -39.52 38.19 13.18
N GLY A 128 -39.57 38.44 14.48
CA GLY A 128 -38.44 38.31 15.39
C GLY A 128 -37.86 36.88 15.39
N ASP A 129 -38.72 35.88 15.55
CA ASP A 129 -38.33 34.46 15.55
C ASP A 129 -37.71 34.02 14.21
N LEU A 130 -38.32 34.42 13.08
CA LEU A 130 -37.79 34.11 11.74
C LEU A 130 -36.43 34.76 11.49
N ARG A 131 -36.24 36.01 11.92
CA ARG A 131 -34.95 36.70 11.84
C ARG A 131 -33.90 36.06 12.73
N LEU A 132 -34.27 35.58 13.92
CA LEU A 132 -33.37 34.82 14.78
C LEU A 132 -32.94 33.50 14.12
N MET A 133 -33.87 32.77 13.50
CA MET A 133 -33.55 31.56 12.73
C MET A 133 -32.62 31.84 11.55
N LEU A 134 -32.83 32.95 10.83
CA LEU A 134 -31.92 33.39 9.77
C LEU A 134 -30.51 33.69 10.30
N MET A 135 -30.39 34.38 11.44
CA MET A 135 -29.09 34.63 12.07
C MET A 135 -28.40 33.32 12.50
N ALA A 136 -29.15 32.37 13.06
CA ALA A 136 -28.63 31.06 13.41
C ALA A 136 -28.13 30.28 12.16
N ALA A 137 -28.91 30.28 11.08
CA ALA A 137 -28.52 29.66 9.81
C ALA A 137 -27.25 30.31 9.22
N GLY A 138 -27.19 31.65 9.24
CA GLY A 138 -26.01 32.40 8.78
C GLY A 138 -24.75 32.07 9.59
N THR A 139 -24.89 31.95 10.91
CA THR A 139 -23.79 31.53 11.80
C THR A 139 -23.32 30.11 11.45
N GLN A 140 -24.25 29.17 11.25
CA GLN A 140 -23.91 27.80 10.87
C GLN A 140 -23.22 27.70 9.51
N ARG A 141 -23.64 28.51 8.53
CA ARG A 141 -22.92 28.64 7.26
C ARG A 141 -21.50 29.16 7.48
N GLY A 142 -21.36 30.25 8.24
CA GLY A 142 -20.06 30.89 8.50
C GLY A 142 -19.02 29.93 9.06
N LEU A 143 -19.43 29.04 9.98
CA LEU A 143 -18.56 28.02 10.58
C LEU A 143 -18.05 26.96 9.57
N ARG A 144 -18.71 26.80 8.43
CA ARG A 144 -18.39 25.76 7.42
C ARG A 144 -17.56 26.26 6.24
N VAL A 145 -17.52 27.57 6.00
CA VAL A 145 -16.78 28.18 4.88
C VAL A 145 -15.29 27.88 4.97
N GLY A 146 -14.65 28.16 6.12
CA GLY A 146 -13.23 27.93 6.34
C GLY A 146 -12.81 26.46 6.14
N PRO A 147 -13.47 25.49 6.80
CA PRO A 147 -13.21 24.07 6.59
C PRO A 147 -13.35 23.61 5.13
N ALA A 148 -14.38 24.06 4.40
CA ALA A 148 -14.56 23.71 2.99
C ALA A 148 -13.41 24.26 2.11
N GLN A 149 -13.06 25.54 2.27
CA GLN A 149 -11.95 26.16 1.53
C GLN A 149 -10.60 25.52 1.86
N ASN A 150 -10.38 25.14 3.11
CA ASN A 150 -9.16 24.47 3.53
C ASN A 150 -9.05 23.07 2.93
N ALA A 151 -10.14 22.30 2.91
CA ALA A 151 -10.15 20.98 2.30
C ALA A 151 -9.90 21.05 0.78
N GLU A 152 -10.53 22.00 0.07
CA GLU A 152 -10.27 22.23 -1.35
C GLU A 152 -8.81 22.64 -1.61
N ARG A 153 -8.24 23.49 -0.75
CA ARG A 153 -6.83 23.87 -0.84
C ARG A 153 -5.91 22.67 -0.64
N ALA A 154 -6.23 21.78 0.30
CA ALA A 154 -5.44 20.58 0.56
C ALA A 154 -5.40 19.67 -0.68
N VAL A 155 -6.53 19.49 -1.38
CA VAL A 155 -6.58 18.76 -2.65
C VAL A 155 -5.67 19.40 -3.71
N ARG A 156 -5.77 20.73 -3.88
CA ARG A 156 -4.91 21.45 -4.85
C ARG A 156 -3.43 21.34 -4.52
N GLN A 157 -3.07 21.39 -3.24
CA GLN A 157 -1.69 21.25 -2.79
C GLN A 157 -1.17 19.83 -3.00
N ALA A 158 -1.98 18.81 -2.70
CA ALA A 158 -1.61 17.41 -2.90
C ALA A 158 -1.42 17.08 -4.39
N LEU A 159 -2.32 17.56 -5.25
CA LEU A 159 -2.15 17.42 -6.71
C LEU A 159 -0.87 18.10 -7.19
N ALA A 160 -0.61 19.34 -6.77
CA ALA A 160 0.58 20.08 -7.17
C ALA A 160 1.90 19.46 -6.66
N ALA A 161 1.84 18.68 -5.58
CA ALA A 161 2.99 17.96 -5.03
C ALA A 161 3.15 16.53 -5.59
N SER A 162 2.18 16.07 -6.39
CA SER A 162 2.14 14.73 -6.95
C SER A 162 2.52 14.73 -8.43
N ASP A 163 2.70 13.54 -9.00
CA ASP A 163 2.90 13.33 -10.43
C ASP A 163 1.59 13.32 -11.25
N PHE A 164 0.46 13.63 -10.62
CA PHE A 164 -0.87 13.65 -11.27
C PHE A 164 -1.23 15.06 -11.75
N ALA A 165 -1.65 15.16 -13.01
CA ALA A 165 -2.17 16.40 -13.57
C ALA A 165 -3.66 16.62 -13.23
N THR A 166 -4.44 15.53 -13.13
CA THR A 166 -5.88 15.59 -12.86
C THR A 166 -6.33 14.57 -11.82
N LEU A 167 -7.54 14.78 -11.29
CA LEU A 167 -8.19 13.81 -10.41
C LEU A 167 -8.63 12.55 -11.16
N GLU A 168 -8.84 12.60 -12.47
CA GLU A 168 -9.11 11.38 -13.25
C GLU A 168 -7.88 10.47 -13.27
N GLU A 169 -6.68 11.03 -13.47
CA GLU A 169 -5.43 10.25 -13.41
C GLU A 169 -5.18 9.65 -12.02
N VAL A 170 -5.59 10.35 -10.96
CA VAL A 170 -5.58 9.82 -9.58
C VAL A 170 -6.49 8.60 -9.49
N GLN A 171 -7.73 8.71 -9.97
CA GLN A 171 -8.70 7.61 -9.93
C GLN A 171 -8.24 6.38 -10.71
N GLU A 172 -7.59 6.57 -11.86
CA GLU A 172 -7.03 5.48 -12.66
C GLU A 172 -5.86 4.77 -11.95
N ALA A 173 -5.11 5.48 -11.11
CA ALA A 173 -3.99 4.93 -10.36
C ALA A 173 -4.38 4.34 -8.99
N LEU A 174 -5.64 4.48 -8.57
CA LEU A 174 -6.11 3.91 -7.31
C LEU A 174 -6.14 2.38 -7.37
N LEU A 175 -5.58 1.79 -6.33
CA LEU A 175 -5.72 0.37 -6.03
C LEU A 175 -6.68 0.20 -4.85
N SER A 176 -7.36 -0.94 -4.78
CA SER A 176 -8.04 -1.32 -3.53
C SER A 176 -7.00 -1.46 -2.41
N ALA A 177 -7.44 -1.32 -1.16
CA ALA A 177 -6.57 -1.48 0.01
C ALA A 177 -5.84 -2.84 -0.02
N ASP A 178 -6.56 -3.92 -0.31
CA ASP A 178 -6.00 -5.27 -0.42
C ASP A 178 -4.95 -5.39 -1.54
N ALA A 179 -5.20 -4.77 -2.70
CA ALA A 179 -4.27 -4.80 -3.83
C ALA A 179 -3.02 -3.95 -3.55
N LEU A 180 -3.18 -2.80 -2.88
CA LEU A 180 -2.08 -1.94 -2.47
C LEU A 180 -1.19 -2.66 -1.44
N GLU A 181 -1.80 -3.30 -0.44
CA GLU A 181 -1.09 -4.09 0.58
C GLU A 181 -0.37 -5.28 -0.05
N ALA A 182 -1.03 -6.00 -0.95
CA ALA A 182 -0.42 -7.12 -1.67
C ALA A 182 0.79 -6.68 -2.51
N LEU A 183 0.70 -5.54 -3.21
CA LEU A 183 1.82 -5.00 -3.98
C LEU A 183 2.95 -4.55 -3.07
N ALA A 184 2.64 -3.89 -1.95
CA ALA A 184 3.62 -3.50 -0.95
C ALA A 184 4.37 -4.70 -0.36
N ALA A 185 3.64 -5.78 -0.04
CA ALA A 185 4.22 -7.01 0.49
C ALA A 185 5.14 -7.68 -0.54
N GLN A 186 4.75 -7.72 -1.82
CA GLN A 186 5.58 -8.26 -2.90
C GLN A 186 6.89 -7.50 -3.07
N VAL A 187 6.81 -6.16 -3.16
CA VAL A 187 8.01 -5.31 -3.29
C VAL A 187 8.93 -5.47 -2.07
N ALA A 188 8.38 -5.50 -0.86
CA ALA A 188 9.16 -5.69 0.36
C ALA A 188 9.81 -7.08 0.44
N ALA A 189 9.12 -8.12 -0.02
CA ALA A 189 9.67 -9.48 -0.07
C ALA A 189 10.87 -9.56 -1.02
N TYR A 190 10.75 -9.00 -2.23
CA TYR A 190 11.86 -8.94 -3.18
C TYR A 190 13.05 -8.15 -2.61
N GLN A 191 12.82 -6.98 -2.03
CA GLN A 191 13.88 -6.15 -1.43
C GLN A 191 14.62 -6.90 -0.32
N ARG A 192 13.89 -7.63 0.52
CA ARG A 192 14.49 -8.47 1.57
C ARG A 192 15.33 -9.60 0.97
N GLU A 193 14.78 -10.32 0.00
CA GLU A 193 15.50 -11.44 -0.64
C GLU A 193 16.77 -10.96 -1.36
N TYR A 194 16.70 -9.81 -2.04
CA TYR A 194 17.86 -9.19 -2.68
C TYR A 194 18.92 -8.80 -1.65
N ALA A 195 18.52 -8.13 -0.56
CA ALA A 195 19.44 -7.73 0.51
C ALA A 195 20.09 -8.93 1.21
N GLU A 196 19.33 -9.99 1.48
CA GLU A 196 19.84 -11.23 2.09
C GLU A 196 20.83 -11.95 1.17
N ALA A 197 20.52 -12.06 -0.13
CA ALA A 197 21.40 -12.68 -1.12
C ALA A 197 22.70 -11.89 -1.30
N LEU A 198 22.61 -10.56 -1.36
CA LEU A 198 23.77 -9.67 -1.45
C LEU A 198 24.65 -9.79 -0.20
N ALA A 199 24.05 -9.76 1.00
CA ALA A 199 24.78 -9.89 2.25
C ALA A 199 25.46 -11.26 2.39
N LEU A 200 24.85 -12.34 1.86
CA LEU A 200 25.49 -13.65 1.81
C LEU A 200 26.71 -13.65 0.90
N CYS A 201 26.60 -13.09 -0.31
CA CYS A 201 27.74 -12.98 -1.23
C CYS A 201 28.90 -12.20 -0.61
N GLN A 202 28.62 -11.06 0.01
CA GLN A 202 29.62 -10.22 0.68
C GLN A 202 30.33 -10.93 1.85
N ARG A 203 29.62 -11.76 2.61
CA ARG A 203 30.24 -12.54 3.69
C ARG A 203 31.17 -13.61 3.14
N LEU A 204 30.74 -14.33 2.10
CA LEU A 204 31.55 -15.39 1.49
C LEU A 204 32.80 -14.83 0.81
N GLU A 205 32.71 -13.67 0.16
CA GLU A 205 33.86 -12.94 -0.39
C GLU A 205 34.86 -12.55 0.72
N ALA A 206 34.37 -12.00 1.84
CA ALA A 206 35.23 -11.63 2.97
C ALA A 206 35.90 -12.84 3.65
N ASP A 207 35.20 -13.98 3.74
CA ASP A 207 35.74 -15.22 4.30
C ASP A 207 36.81 -15.84 3.37
N GLU A 208 36.65 -15.72 2.04
CA GLU A 208 37.66 -16.12 1.05
C GLU A 208 38.92 -15.25 1.14
N ASP A 209 38.75 -13.91 1.20
CA ASP A 209 39.85 -12.96 1.38
C ASP A 209 40.63 -13.19 2.68
N ALA A 210 39.94 -13.60 3.75
CA ALA A 210 40.57 -13.90 5.05
C ALA A 210 41.31 -15.25 5.07
N ALA A 211 40.99 -16.16 4.14
CA ALA A 211 41.59 -17.49 4.02
C ALA A 211 42.77 -17.54 3.03
N ALA A 212 42.97 -16.49 2.22
CA ALA A 212 44.04 -16.32 1.24
C ALA A 212 45.34 -15.74 1.86
#